data_AF-A0A662G992-F1
#
_entry.id   AF-A0A662G992-F1
#
_cell.length_a   1.000
_cell.length_b   1.000
_cell.length_c   1.000
_cell.angle_alpha   90.00
_cell.angle_beta   90.00
_cell.angle_gamma   90.00
#
_symmetry.space_group_name_H-M   'P 1'
#
loop_
_entity.id
_entity.type
_entity.pdbx_description
1 polymer ?
#
loop_
_entity_poly.entity_id
_entity_poly.type
_entity_poly.pdbx_seq_one_letter_code
_entity_poly.pdbx_strand_id
1 'polypeptide(L)'
;MVKVVKVDGSLEEFDKEKIVKSCMKAGAPENIAREIADKIAEKVVEGTTTREIRTMALDLLGKYNPEWRDNWIYYDRIVKKRITYERGKFVEVSKGKLYLGREVRDVGKKGLSDVEEVKGILRELEEDLEHGIPGKTIQSRTYILFMAILRSKKLDKEEKLAAIEELNKFREKHGWKPYQLKRPLT
;
A
#
# COMPACT_ATOMS: atom_id res chain seq x y z
N MET A 1 25.41 -1.92 -15.23
CA MET A 1 24.19 -1.66 -14.43
C MET A 1 23.27 -2.84 -14.60
N VAL A 2 22.71 -3.37 -13.51
CA VAL A 2 21.82 -4.55 -13.56
C VAL A 2 20.43 -4.11 -14.01
N LYS A 3 19.83 -4.80 -14.99
CA LYS A 3 18.43 -4.56 -15.39
C LYS A 3 17.50 -5.59 -14.78
N VAL A 4 16.32 -5.11 -14.42
CA VAL A 4 15.25 -5.87 -13.80
C VAL A 4 14.03 -5.91 -14.71
N VAL A 5 13.28 -7.01 -14.63
CA VAL A 5 12.10 -7.23 -15.48
C VAL A 5 10.85 -6.74 -14.76
N LYS A 6 10.16 -5.78 -15.38
CA LYS A 6 8.88 -5.25 -14.89
C LYS A 6 7.74 -6.22 -15.16
N VAL A 7 6.60 -5.95 -14.53
CA VAL A 7 5.39 -6.80 -14.64
C VAL A 7 4.87 -6.91 -16.08
N ASP A 8 5.09 -5.89 -16.90
CA ASP A 8 4.72 -5.84 -18.32
C ASP A 8 5.78 -6.45 -19.26
N GLY A 9 6.86 -7.02 -18.70
CA GLY A 9 7.99 -7.58 -19.45
C GLY A 9 9.04 -6.55 -19.89
N SER A 10 8.82 -5.25 -19.65
CA SER A 10 9.83 -4.23 -19.96
C SER A 10 11.04 -4.30 -19.03
N LEU A 11 12.22 -3.90 -19.54
CA LEU A 11 13.45 -3.83 -18.75
C LEU A 11 13.62 -2.44 -18.15
N GLU A 12 14.09 -2.38 -16.90
CA GLU A 12 14.40 -1.15 -16.19
C GLU A 12 15.72 -1.30 -15.43
N GLU A 13 16.51 -0.23 -15.32
CA GLU A 13 17.72 -0.26 -14.49
C GLU A 13 17.35 -0.40 -13.00
N PHE A 14 18.05 -1.30 -12.31
CA PHE A 14 17.85 -1.49 -10.89
C PHE A 14 18.23 -0.22 -10.12
N ASP A 15 17.26 0.32 -9.39
CA ASP A 15 17.43 1.47 -8.51
C ASP A 15 17.04 1.07 -7.08
N LYS A 16 18.05 0.90 -6.22
CA LYS A 16 17.85 0.54 -4.81
C LYS A 16 17.08 1.61 -4.03
N GLU A 17 17.13 2.86 -4.46
CA GLU A 17 16.43 3.96 -3.79
C GLU A 17 14.90 3.81 -3.88
N LYS A 18 14.39 3.10 -4.90
CA LYS A 18 12.96 2.73 -4.98
C LYS A 18 12.55 1.79 -3.85
N ILE A 19 13.44 0.90 -3.41
CA ILE A 19 13.19 0.00 -2.27
C ILE A 19 13.19 0.81 -0.98
N VAL A 20 14.18 1.68 -0.77
CA VAL A 20 14.28 2.55 0.41
C VAL A 20 12.99 3.36 0.58
N LYS A 21 12.58 4.08 -0.48
CA LYS A 21 11.34 4.87 -0.49
C LYS A 21 10.10 4.03 -0.21
N SER A 22 10.04 2.79 -0.70
CA SER A 22 8.89 1.92 -0.49
C SER A 22 8.83 1.40 0.95
N CYS A 23 9.97 1.01 1.53
CA CYS A 23 10.07 0.63 2.95
C CYS A 23 9.68 1.80 3.87
N MET A 24 10.20 3.01 3.60
CA MET A 24 9.86 4.20 4.39
C MET A 24 8.37 4.56 4.32
N LYS A 25 7.75 4.42 3.13
CA LYS A 25 6.29 4.60 2.97
C LYS A 25 5.48 3.58 3.78
N ALA A 26 6.04 2.40 4.03
CA ALA A 26 5.42 1.37 4.85
C ALA A 26 5.63 1.59 6.37
N GLY A 27 6.40 2.61 6.76
CA GLY A 27 6.65 3.00 8.15
C GLY A 27 8.03 2.60 8.68
N ALA A 28 8.91 2.01 7.86
CA ALA A 28 10.26 1.67 8.29
C ALA A 28 11.13 2.92 8.47
N PRO A 29 11.94 3.01 9.54
CA PRO A 29 13.00 4.01 9.67
C PRO A 29 14.00 3.95 8.51
N GLU A 30 14.61 5.09 8.18
CA GLU A 30 15.51 5.21 7.02
C GLU A 30 16.70 4.24 7.09
N ASN A 31 17.33 4.09 8.26
CA ASN A 31 18.45 3.18 8.44
C ASN A 31 18.08 1.72 8.12
N ILE A 32 16.90 1.28 8.58
CA ILE A 32 16.39 -0.07 8.28
C ILE A 32 16.01 -0.19 6.80
N ALA A 33 15.39 0.83 6.23
CA ALA A 33 15.03 0.85 4.81
C ALA A 33 16.27 0.74 3.90
N ARG A 34 17.38 1.41 4.26
CA ARG A 34 18.67 1.31 3.56
C ARG A 34 19.29 -0.07 3.73
N GLU A 35 19.31 -0.62 4.94
CA GLU A 35 19.83 -1.97 5.19
C GLU A 35 19.07 -3.04 4.38
N ILE A 36 17.74 -2.95 4.31
CA ILE A 36 16.92 -3.84 3.48
C ILE A 36 17.25 -3.69 2.00
N ALA A 37 17.42 -2.46 1.52
CA ALA A 37 17.75 -2.19 0.12
C ALA A 37 19.14 -2.73 -0.25
N ASP A 38 20.13 -2.61 0.63
CA ASP A 38 21.47 -3.14 0.41
C ASP A 38 21.48 -4.67 0.37
N LYS A 39 20.79 -5.34 1.33
CA LYS A 39 20.60 -6.81 1.33
C LYS A 39 19.90 -7.35 0.07
N ILE A 40 19.03 -6.55 -0.53
CA ILE A 40 18.36 -6.92 -1.79
C ILE A 40 19.29 -6.66 -2.97
N ALA A 41 20.02 -5.55 -2.98
CA ALA A 41 20.95 -5.22 -4.05
C ALA A 41 22.00 -6.31 -4.26
N GLU A 42 22.49 -6.92 -3.18
CA GLU A 42 23.42 -8.08 -3.24
C GLU A 42 22.84 -9.31 -3.95
N LYS A 43 21.51 -9.44 -4.00
CA LYS A 43 20.80 -10.59 -4.58
C LYS A 43 20.25 -10.31 -5.97
N VAL A 44 20.25 -9.04 -6.40
CA VAL A 44 19.69 -8.64 -7.68
C VAL A 44 20.72 -8.87 -8.78
N VAL A 45 20.36 -9.76 -9.70
CA VAL A 45 21.12 -10.07 -10.91
C VAL A 45 20.31 -9.70 -12.16
N GLU A 46 20.96 -9.71 -13.33
CA GLU A 46 20.30 -9.43 -14.60
C GLU A 46 19.08 -10.34 -14.79
N GLY A 47 17.93 -9.77 -15.16
CA GLY A 47 16.70 -10.52 -15.36
C GLY A 47 15.87 -10.75 -14.08
N THR A 48 16.37 -10.35 -12.89
CA THR A 48 15.57 -10.40 -11.65
C THR A 48 14.30 -9.60 -11.85
N THR A 49 13.15 -10.17 -11.50
CA THR A 49 11.86 -9.51 -11.69
C THR A 49 11.58 -8.52 -10.55
N THR A 50 10.84 -7.45 -10.87
CA THR A 50 10.29 -6.53 -9.87
C THR A 50 9.38 -7.22 -8.83
N ARG A 51 8.82 -8.39 -9.16
CA ARG A 51 8.02 -9.22 -8.23
C ARG A 51 8.90 -9.94 -7.21
N GLU A 52 10.03 -10.49 -7.63
CA GLU A 52 11.01 -11.12 -6.73
C GLU A 52 11.60 -10.08 -5.78
N ILE A 53 11.99 -8.92 -6.30
CA ILE A 53 12.48 -7.78 -5.50
C ILE A 53 11.46 -7.38 -4.43
N ARG A 54 10.19 -7.25 -4.82
CA ARG A 54 9.10 -6.95 -3.89
C ARG A 54 8.94 -8.03 -2.82
N THR A 55 9.03 -9.30 -3.21
CA THR A 55 8.89 -10.44 -2.28
C THR A 55 10.02 -10.41 -1.24
N MET A 56 11.26 -10.22 -1.69
CA MET A 56 12.41 -10.07 -0.79
C MET A 56 12.25 -8.89 0.16
N ALA A 57 11.75 -7.74 -0.31
CA ALA A 57 11.49 -6.57 0.52
C ALA A 57 10.44 -6.81 1.59
N LEU A 58 9.31 -7.46 1.24
CA LEU A 58 8.26 -7.79 2.19
C LEU A 58 8.71 -8.81 3.23
N ASP A 59 9.48 -9.83 2.81
CA ASP A 59 10.01 -10.85 3.71
C ASP A 59 11.01 -10.24 4.69
N LEU A 60 11.91 -9.37 4.22
CA LEU A 60 12.85 -8.65 5.09
C LEU A 60 12.12 -7.68 6.02
N LEU A 61 11.21 -6.86 5.52
CA LEU A 61 10.41 -5.95 6.35
C LEU A 61 9.66 -6.70 7.44
N GLY A 62 9.02 -7.82 7.11
CA GLY A 62 8.29 -8.64 8.08
C GLY A 62 9.16 -9.23 9.18
N LYS A 63 10.44 -9.50 8.89
CA LYS A 63 11.42 -9.95 9.91
C LYS A 63 11.78 -8.84 10.89
N TYR A 64 11.84 -7.58 10.45
CA TYR A 64 12.06 -6.45 11.36
C TYR A 64 10.79 -6.05 12.11
N ASN A 65 9.68 -5.91 11.39
CA ASN A 65 8.39 -5.55 11.93
C ASN A 65 7.26 -6.03 11.00
N PRO A 66 6.42 -6.99 11.44
CA PRO A 66 5.26 -7.46 10.69
C PRO A 66 4.30 -6.33 10.26
N GLU A 67 4.13 -5.28 11.07
CA GLU A 67 3.25 -4.14 10.76
C GLU A 67 3.72 -3.38 9.51
N TRP A 68 5.04 -3.23 9.30
CA TRP A 68 5.56 -2.57 8.10
C TRP A 68 5.28 -3.39 6.84
N ARG A 69 5.39 -4.72 6.94
CA ARG A 69 5.01 -5.61 5.83
C ARG A 69 3.53 -5.45 5.51
N ASP A 70 2.66 -5.47 6.52
CA ASP A 70 1.22 -5.31 6.35
C ASP A 70 0.85 -3.96 5.74
N ASN A 71 1.50 -2.87 6.18
CA ASN A 71 1.32 -1.54 5.63
C ASN A 71 1.67 -1.45 4.14
N TRP A 72 2.76 -2.10 3.72
CA TRP A 72 3.10 -2.17 2.30
C TRP A 72 2.02 -2.94 1.52
N ILE A 73 1.59 -4.11 2.00
CA ILE A 73 0.56 -4.90 1.31
C ILE A 73 -0.74 -4.12 1.18
N TYR A 74 -1.15 -3.42 2.25
CA TYR A 74 -2.33 -2.57 2.25
C TYR A 74 -2.21 -1.41 1.24
N TYR A 75 -1.05 -0.74 1.19
CA TYR A 75 -0.78 0.29 0.17
C TYR A 75 -0.89 -0.26 -1.25
N ASP A 76 -0.34 -1.44 -1.51
CA ASP A 76 -0.45 -2.10 -2.81
C ASP A 76 -1.91 -2.46 -3.16
N ARG A 77 -2.72 -2.90 -2.19
CA ARG A 77 -4.14 -3.21 -2.40
C ARG A 77 -4.91 -1.97 -2.87
N ILE A 78 -4.81 -0.87 -2.13
CA ILE A 78 -5.50 0.39 -2.44
C ILE A 78 -5.01 0.99 -3.75
N VAL A 79 -3.69 1.16 -3.88
CA VAL A 79 -3.12 1.96 -4.97
C VAL A 79 -3.01 1.18 -6.27
N LYS A 80 -2.98 -0.16 -6.22
CA LYS A 80 -2.82 -1.00 -7.41
C LYS A 80 -4.05 -1.85 -7.75
N LYS A 81 -5.12 -1.82 -6.96
CA LYS A 81 -6.36 -2.63 -7.14
C LYS A 81 -6.07 -4.12 -7.31
N ARG A 82 -5.34 -4.65 -6.34
CA ARG A 82 -4.83 -6.01 -6.32
C ARG A 82 -5.78 -6.90 -5.49
N ILE A 83 -6.49 -7.87 -6.11
CA ILE A 83 -7.30 -8.93 -5.44
C ILE A 83 -6.46 -10.17 -5.10
N THR A 84 -6.56 -10.68 -3.87
CA THR A 84 -5.77 -11.83 -3.38
C THR A 84 -6.35 -13.19 -3.83
N TYR A 85 -5.49 -14.21 -4.09
CA TYR A 85 -5.83 -15.60 -4.47
C TYR A 85 -5.30 -16.61 -3.42
N GLU A 86 -6.02 -17.70 -3.15
CA GLU A 86 -5.55 -18.80 -2.28
C GLU A 86 -5.90 -20.19 -2.86
N ARG A 87 -4.97 -21.16 -2.77
CA ARG A 87 -5.19 -22.62 -2.94
C ARG A 87 -6.02 -23.08 -4.16
N GLY A 88 -5.81 -22.50 -5.33
CA GLY A 88 -6.46 -23.01 -6.55
C GLY A 88 -7.87 -22.44 -6.81
N LYS A 89 -8.37 -21.49 -6.01
CA LYS A 89 -9.68 -20.85 -6.23
C LYS A 89 -9.60 -19.32 -6.16
N PHE A 90 -10.20 -18.67 -7.14
CA PHE A 90 -10.43 -17.22 -7.14
C PHE A 90 -11.56 -16.93 -6.15
N VAL A 91 -11.32 -16.07 -5.16
CA VAL A 91 -12.34 -15.63 -4.20
C VAL A 91 -12.54 -14.12 -4.35
N GLU A 92 -13.75 -13.72 -4.74
CA GLU A 92 -14.24 -12.37 -4.55
C GLU A 92 -14.59 -12.22 -3.07
N VAL A 93 -13.79 -11.48 -2.30
CA VAL A 93 -14.06 -11.30 -0.87
C VAL A 93 -14.92 -10.07 -0.68
N SER A 94 -16.24 -10.30 -0.68
CA SER A 94 -17.10 -9.63 0.30
C SER A 94 -16.89 -10.35 1.64
N LYS A 95 -16.60 -9.59 2.71
CA LYS A 95 -16.45 -9.99 4.13
C LYS A 95 -15.16 -10.74 4.54
N GLY A 96 -14.33 -10.03 5.32
CA GLY A 96 -13.66 -10.53 6.53
C GLY A 96 -12.42 -11.45 6.44
N LYS A 97 -11.34 -11.02 7.13
CA LYS A 97 -10.11 -11.72 7.62
C LYS A 97 -9.28 -12.54 6.61
N LEU A 98 -8.05 -12.11 6.30
CA LEU A 98 -6.76 -12.70 6.76
C LEU A 98 -5.54 -12.18 5.98
N TYR A 99 -4.39 -12.32 6.61
CA TYR A 99 -3.04 -11.84 6.32
C TYR A 99 -2.32 -12.46 5.09
N LEU A 100 -1.50 -11.60 4.47
CA LEU A 100 -0.18 -11.85 3.85
C LEU A 100 0.02 -13.03 2.87
N GLY A 101 -0.13 -12.72 1.56
CA GLY A 101 0.87 -13.00 0.52
C GLY A 101 0.76 -14.28 -0.32
N ARG A 102 0.53 -14.13 -1.64
CA ARG A 102 1.41 -14.50 -2.79
C ARG A 102 0.56 -14.42 -4.07
N GLU A 103 1.04 -13.57 -4.98
CA GLU A 103 0.51 -13.28 -6.33
C GLU A 103 -0.91 -12.71 -6.46
N VAL A 104 -1.02 -11.65 -7.27
CA VAL A 104 -2.24 -10.88 -7.47
C VAL A 104 -2.31 -10.38 -8.91
N ARG A 105 -3.47 -10.56 -9.55
CA ARG A 105 -3.83 -9.92 -10.82
C ARG A 105 -4.58 -8.61 -10.55
N ASP A 106 -4.27 -7.57 -11.32
CA ASP A 106 -4.97 -6.28 -11.22
C ASP A 106 -6.41 -6.46 -11.77
N VAL A 107 -7.43 -6.08 -10.99
CA VAL A 107 -8.84 -6.04 -11.45
C VAL A 107 -9.34 -4.60 -11.37
N GLY A 108 -9.91 -4.09 -12.47
CA GLY A 108 -10.39 -2.71 -12.57
C GLY A 108 -9.32 -1.67 -13.00
N LYS A 109 -9.71 -0.39 -13.06
CA LYS A 109 -8.83 0.72 -13.47
C LYS A 109 -7.78 1.00 -12.38
N LYS A 110 -6.49 0.72 -12.56
CA LYS A 110 -5.41 0.93 -11.54
C LYS A 110 -5.54 2.19 -10.68
N GLY A 111 -5.52 2.06 -9.35
CA GLY A 111 -5.41 3.16 -8.37
C GLY A 111 -6.70 3.94 -8.10
N LEU A 112 -6.67 4.70 -7.00
CA LEU A 112 -7.79 5.51 -6.48
C LEU A 112 -8.22 6.56 -7.51
N SER A 113 -9.36 6.34 -8.16
CA SER A 113 -9.80 7.12 -9.33
C SER A 113 -11.00 8.02 -9.07
N ASP A 114 -11.71 7.84 -7.97
CA ASP A 114 -12.85 8.68 -7.57
C ASP A 114 -13.07 8.59 -6.05
N VAL A 115 -13.94 9.46 -5.53
CA VAL A 115 -14.29 9.54 -4.10
C VAL A 115 -15.07 8.31 -3.61
N GLU A 116 -15.82 7.62 -4.47
CA GLU A 116 -16.60 6.44 -4.06
C GLU A 116 -15.71 5.26 -3.71
N GLU A 117 -14.55 5.12 -4.36
CA GLU A 117 -13.53 4.14 -3.97
C GLU A 117 -12.98 4.41 -2.57
N VAL A 118 -12.82 5.69 -2.19
CA VAL A 118 -12.38 6.08 -0.84
C VAL A 118 -13.44 5.68 0.18
N LYS A 119 -14.70 6.01 -0.07
CA LYS A 119 -15.82 5.58 0.79
C LYS A 119 -15.90 4.06 0.89
N GLY A 120 -15.65 3.34 -0.20
CA GLY A 120 -15.53 1.88 -0.20
C GLY A 120 -14.47 1.37 0.77
N ILE A 121 -13.26 1.93 0.70
CA ILE A 121 -12.17 1.57 1.62
C ILE A 121 -12.51 1.91 3.07
N LEU A 122 -13.17 3.06 3.32
CA LEU A 122 -13.59 3.44 4.67
C LEU A 122 -14.64 2.47 5.24
N ARG A 123 -15.58 1.98 4.42
CA ARG A 123 -16.53 0.92 4.82
C ARG A 123 -15.80 -0.36 5.21
N GLU A 124 -14.80 -0.78 4.42
CA GLU A 124 -13.98 -1.95 4.79
C GLU A 124 -13.21 -1.75 6.11
N LEU A 125 -12.70 -0.53 6.36
CA LEU A 125 -12.01 -0.22 7.62
C LEU A 125 -12.96 -0.21 8.82
N GLU A 126 -14.21 0.21 8.62
CA GLU A 126 -15.26 0.10 9.63
C GLU A 126 -15.55 -1.37 9.94
N GLU A 127 -15.75 -2.21 8.91
CA GLU A 127 -15.94 -3.65 9.08
C GLU A 127 -14.75 -4.27 9.83
N ASP A 128 -13.51 -3.91 9.48
CA ASP A 128 -12.32 -4.42 10.16
C ASP A 128 -12.32 -4.07 11.66
N LEU A 129 -12.74 -2.86 12.04
CA LEU A 129 -12.92 -2.47 13.45
C LEU A 129 -13.94 -3.38 14.14
N GLU A 130 -15.11 -3.57 13.53
CA GLU A 130 -16.19 -4.43 14.05
C GLU A 130 -15.73 -5.89 14.23
N HIS A 131 -14.85 -6.37 13.36
CA HIS A 131 -14.30 -7.73 13.43
C HIS A 131 -13.09 -7.87 14.39
N GLY A 132 -12.81 -6.82 15.17
CA GLY A 132 -11.83 -6.83 16.27
C GLY A 132 -10.41 -6.48 15.85
N ILE A 133 -10.19 -5.86 14.69
CA ILE A 133 -8.87 -5.33 14.34
C ILE A 133 -8.56 -4.14 15.28
N PRO A 134 -7.34 -4.08 15.87
CA PRO A 134 -6.99 -3.01 16.77
C PRO A 134 -7.13 -1.62 16.13
N GLY A 135 -7.75 -0.68 16.84
CA GLY A 135 -7.94 0.69 16.35
C GLY A 135 -6.64 1.38 15.93
N LYS A 136 -5.50 1.05 16.57
CA LYS A 136 -4.18 1.52 16.16
C LYS A 136 -3.83 1.10 14.72
N THR A 137 -4.13 -0.14 14.35
CA THR A 137 -3.91 -0.65 12.98
C THR A 137 -4.77 0.10 11.97
N ILE A 138 -6.02 0.40 12.33
CA ILE A 138 -6.93 1.17 11.48
C ILE A 138 -6.50 2.62 11.35
N GLN A 139 -5.99 3.23 12.43
CA GLN A 139 -5.35 4.56 12.37
C GLN A 139 -4.16 4.56 11.40
N SER A 140 -3.26 3.57 11.46
CA SER A 140 -2.17 3.42 10.50
C SER A 140 -2.68 3.32 9.05
N ARG A 141 -3.75 2.54 8.81
CA ARG A 141 -4.36 2.38 7.48
C ARG A 141 -5.01 3.67 6.96
N THR A 142 -5.66 4.46 7.83
CA THR A 142 -6.22 5.77 7.44
C THR A 142 -5.12 6.76 7.02
N TYR A 143 -3.93 6.69 7.63
CA TYR A 143 -2.78 7.49 7.20
C TYR A 143 -2.31 7.10 5.79
N ILE A 144 -2.25 5.79 5.52
CA ILE A 144 -1.88 5.27 4.19
C ILE A 144 -2.90 5.73 3.14
N LEU A 145 -4.19 5.65 3.45
CA LEU A 145 -5.26 6.14 2.57
C LEU A 145 -5.13 7.65 2.32
N PHE A 146 -4.89 8.46 3.36
CA PHE A 146 -4.61 9.89 3.22
C PHE A 146 -3.47 10.17 2.23
N MET A 147 -2.34 9.48 2.42
CA MET A 147 -1.18 9.62 1.54
C MET A 147 -1.46 9.14 0.10
N ALA A 148 -2.31 8.12 -0.07
CA ALA A 148 -2.75 7.66 -1.39
C ALA A 148 -3.62 8.69 -2.10
N ILE A 149 -4.55 9.33 -1.39
CA ILE A 149 -5.39 10.43 -1.93
C ILE A 149 -4.49 11.59 -2.39
N LEU A 150 -3.59 12.06 -1.53
CA LEU A 150 -2.70 13.19 -1.86
C LEU A 150 -1.82 12.93 -3.10
N ARG A 151 -1.38 11.68 -3.29
CA ARG A 151 -0.48 11.29 -4.39
C ARG A 151 -1.21 10.83 -5.64
N SER A 152 -2.53 10.66 -5.60
CA SER A 152 -3.27 10.23 -6.78
C SER A 152 -3.17 11.31 -7.86
N LYS A 153 -2.76 10.90 -9.05
CA LYS A 153 -2.79 11.73 -10.26
C LYS A 153 -4.12 11.62 -11.00
N LYS A 154 -5.02 10.75 -10.52
CA LYS A 154 -6.30 10.46 -11.16
C LYS A 154 -7.46 11.22 -10.53
N LEU A 155 -7.32 11.59 -9.26
CA LEU A 155 -8.24 12.48 -8.58
C LEU A 155 -7.87 13.92 -8.93
N ASP A 156 -8.85 14.70 -9.36
CA ASP A 156 -8.68 16.14 -9.45
C ASP A 156 -8.69 16.79 -8.04
N LYS A 157 -8.55 18.11 -8.01
CA LYS A 157 -8.48 18.86 -6.75
C LYS A 157 -9.76 18.72 -5.93
N GLU A 158 -10.93 18.75 -6.57
CA GLU A 158 -12.23 18.69 -5.90
C GLU A 158 -12.47 17.29 -5.34
N GLU A 159 -12.16 16.25 -6.12
CA GLU A 159 -12.25 14.87 -5.67
C GLU A 159 -11.28 14.55 -4.53
N LYS A 160 -10.05 15.08 -4.57
CA LYS A 160 -9.11 14.94 -3.45
C LYS A 160 -9.64 15.59 -2.18
N LEU A 161 -10.25 16.77 -2.27
CA LEU A 161 -10.85 17.45 -1.12
C LEU A 161 -12.01 16.64 -0.55
N ALA A 162 -12.92 16.19 -1.41
CA ALA A 162 -14.05 15.35 -0.99
C ALA A 162 -13.57 14.04 -0.36
N ALA A 163 -12.55 13.38 -0.93
CA ALA A 163 -11.96 12.17 -0.37
C ALA A 163 -11.32 12.40 1.02
N ILE A 164 -10.61 13.51 1.21
CA ILE A 164 -10.03 13.88 2.51
C ILE A 164 -11.13 14.20 3.52
N GLU A 165 -12.21 14.86 3.09
CA GLU A 165 -13.36 15.15 3.94
C GLU A 165 -14.01 13.86 4.45
N GLU A 166 -14.29 12.89 3.58
CA GLU A 166 -14.84 11.59 3.97
C GLU A 166 -13.91 10.82 4.91
N LEU A 167 -12.60 10.84 4.64
CA LEU A 167 -11.59 10.26 5.52
C LEU A 167 -11.59 10.93 6.90
N ASN A 168 -11.71 12.25 6.95
CA ASN A 168 -11.73 13.01 8.21
C ASN A 168 -13.02 12.75 9.00
N LYS A 169 -14.18 12.69 8.33
CA LYS A 169 -15.45 12.27 8.97
C LYS A 169 -15.30 10.90 9.62
N PHE A 170 -14.69 9.93 8.93
CA PHE A 170 -14.41 8.61 9.50
C PHE A 170 -13.48 8.69 10.71
N ARG A 171 -12.40 9.48 10.65
CA ARG A 171 -11.48 9.66 11.78
C ARG A 171 -12.15 10.29 12.98
N GLU A 172 -12.94 11.34 12.77
CA GLU A 172 -13.68 12.05 13.81
C GLU A 172 -14.73 11.15 14.46
N LYS A 173 -15.47 10.34 13.67
CA LYS A 173 -16.40 9.32 14.17
C LYS A 173 -15.75 8.40 15.20
N HIS A 174 -14.48 8.04 14.99
CA HIS A 174 -13.69 7.15 15.88
C HIS A 174 -12.83 7.91 16.91
N GLY A 175 -13.05 9.22 17.09
CA GLY A 175 -12.33 10.04 18.08
C GLY A 175 -10.87 10.35 17.72
N TRP A 176 -10.48 10.19 16.46
CA TRP A 176 -9.12 10.46 15.98
C TRP A 176 -9.03 11.84 15.36
N LYS A 177 -7.88 12.52 15.56
CA LYS A 177 -7.66 13.86 15.01
C LYS A 177 -7.75 13.85 13.48
N PRO A 178 -8.48 14.78 12.84
CA PRO A 178 -8.54 14.88 11.38
C PRO A 178 -7.16 15.23 10.81
N TYR A 179 -6.91 14.81 9.57
CA TYR A 179 -5.74 15.22 8.82
C TYR A 179 -5.92 16.63 8.24
N GLN A 180 -4.87 17.44 8.37
CA GLN A 180 -4.82 18.78 7.80
C GLN A 180 -3.85 18.83 6.63
N LEU A 181 -4.24 19.58 5.60
CA LEU A 181 -3.37 19.85 4.46
C LEU A 181 -2.27 20.84 4.89
N LYS A 182 -1.01 20.40 4.81
CA LYS A 182 0.14 21.28 5.07
C LYS A 182 0.45 22.22 3.90
N ARG A 183 -0.07 21.92 2.70
CA ARG A 183 0.11 22.67 1.46
C ARG A 183 -1.17 22.60 0.63
N PRO A 184 -1.46 23.59 -0.21
CA PRO A 184 -2.57 23.53 -1.15
C PRO A 184 -2.46 22.31 -2.08
N LEU A 185 -3.59 21.70 -2.42
CA LEU A 185 -3.64 20.62 -3.40
C LEU A 185 -3.44 21.17 -4.81
N THR A 186 -2.53 20.51 -5.54
CA THR A 186 -2.34 20.64 -6.99
C THR A 186 -3.17 19.62 -7.75
#